data_AF-A0A948G1Q8-F1
#
_entry.id   AF-A0A948G1Q8-F1
#
_cell.length_a   1.000
_cell.length_b   1.000
_cell.length_c   1.000
_cell.angle_alpha   90.00
_cell.angle_beta   90.00
_cell.angle_gamma   90.00
#
_symmetry.space_group_name_H-M   'P 1'
#
loop_
_entity.id
_entity.type
_entity.pdbx_description
1 polymer ?
#
loop_
_entity_poly.entity_id
_entity_poly.type
_entity_poly.pdbx_seq_one_letter_code
_entity_poly.pdbx_strand_id
1 'polypeptide(L)' 'IIRQPEFAEGVRALLIDKDKNPAWQHASPADVPQALIEQHFTAPWPENPLHDL' A
#
# COMPACT_ATOMS: atom_id res chain seq x y z
N ILE A 1 -10.60 -2.87 -2.36
CA ILE A 1 -9.83 -3.82 -1.51
C ILE A 1 -8.50 -3.16 -1.18
N ILE A 2 -8.22 -2.88 0.10
CA ILE A 2 -6.88 -2.44 0.53
C ILE A 2 -6.05 -3.71 0.72
N ARG A 3 -4.95 -3.83 -0.02
CA ARG A 3 -4.11 -5.05 -0.02
C ARG A 3 -3.00 -5.02 1.02
N GLN A 4 -2.59 -3.82 1.47
CA GLN A 4 -1.48 -3.62 2.40
C GLN A 4 -1.84 -2.58 3.47
N PRO A 5 -1.37 -2.70 4.73
CA PRO A 5 -1.80 -1.84 5.83
C PRO A 5 -1.35 -0.38 5.69
N GLU A 6 -0.20 -0.13 5.05
CA GLU A 6 0.44 1.19 4.97
C GLU A 6 -0.50 2.28 4.42
N PHE A 7 -1.30 1.97 3.38
CA PHE A 7 -2.24 2.95 2.84
C PHE A 7 -3.33 3.32 3.86
N ALA A 8 -3.89 2.32 4.55
CA ALA A 8 -4.90 2.56 5.58
C ALA A 8 -4.32 3.38 6.74
N GLU A 9 -3.06 3.13 7.11
CA GLU A 9 -2.38 3.85 8.19
C GLU A 9 -2.13 5.32 7.83
N GLY A 10 -1.67 5.60 6.61
CA GLY A 10 -1.52 6.98 6.14
C GLY A 10 -2.84 7.73 6.13
N VAL A 11 -3.92 7.08 5.68
CA VAL A 11 -5.28 7.63 5.73
C VAL A 11 -5.74 7.85 7.16
N ARG A 12 -5.50 6.90 8.08
CA ARG A 12 -5.83 7.03 9.49
C ARG A 12 -5.16 8.27 10.10
N ALA A 13 -3.84 8.36 9.98
CA ALA A 13 -3.05 9.43 10.57
C ALA A 13 -3.37 10.82 9.98
N LEU A 14 -3.68 10.89 8.68
CA LEU A 14 -3.93 12.17 8.00
C LEU A 14 -5.40 12.61 8.02
N LEU A 15 -6.34 11.69 7.80
CA LEU A 15 -7.73 12.01 7.50
C LEU A 15 -8.71 11.58 8.60
N ILE A 16 -8.46 10.45 9.26
CA ILE A 16 -9.35 9.92 10.30
C ILE A 16 -9.03 10.56 11.64
N ASP A 17 -7.92 10.15 12.26
CA ASP A 17 -7.49 10.59 13.59
C ASP A 17 -6.83 11.98 13.53
N LYS A 18 -6.25 12.32 12.37
CA LYS A 18 -5.60 13.62 12.10
C LYS A 18 -4.45 13.94 13.07
N ASP A 19 -3.82 12.91 13.63
CA ASP A 19 -2.68 13.03 14.52
C ASP A 19 -1.38 13.38 13.78
N LYS A 20 -1.33 13.20 12.45
CA LYS A 20 -0.13 13.34 11.59
C LYS A 20 1.05 12.47 12.07
N ASN A 21 0.77 11.38 12.78
CA ASN A 21 1.77 10.49 13.33
C ASN A 21 1.49 9.04 12.88
N PRO A 22 1.82 8.72 11.62
CA PRO A 22 1.64 7.36 11.10
C PRO A 22 2.63 6.39 11.75
N ALA A 23 2.11 5.24 12.18
CA ALA A 23 2.86 4.11 12.70
C ALA A 23 3.19 3.12 11.56
N TRP A 24 4.13 3.50 10.70
CA TRP A 24 4.58 2.66 9.59
C TRP A 24 5.15 1.32 10.07
N GLN A 25 4.90 0.24 9.32
CA GLN A 25 5.46 -1.09 9.65
C GLN A 25 6.98 -1.17 9.43
N HIS A 26 7.52 -0.33 8.55
CA HIS A 26 8.94 -0.26 8.24
C HIS A 26 9.50 1.09 8.71
N ALA A 27 10.59 1.05 9.49
CA ALA A 27 11.17 2.25 10.09
C ALA A 27 11.85 3.17 9.05
N SER A 28 12.35 2.59 7.96
CA SER A 28 12.93 3.33 6.83
C SER A 28 12.59 2.66 5.50
N PRO A 29 12.74 3.38 4.37
CA PRO A 29 12.55 2.79 3.05
C PRO A 29 13.46 1.59 2.76
N ALA A 30 14.66 1.54 3.35
CA ALA A 30 15.61 0.45 3.18
C ALA A 30 15.16 -0.85 3.87
N ASP A 31 14.25 -0.75 4.86
CA ASP A 31 13.72 -1.89 5.60
C ASP A 31 12.53 -2.55 4.89
N VAL A 32 12.08 -1.99 3.77
CA VAL A 32 10.97 -2.54 2.97
C VAL A 32 11.48 -3.75 2.18
N PRO A 33 10.89 -4.94 2.35
CA PRO A 33 11.31 -6.12 1.60
C PRO A 33 11.16 -5.93 0.10
N GLN A 34 12.21 -6.24 -0.66
CA GLN A 34 12.20 -6.16 -2.12
C GLN A 34 11.03 -6.93 -2.74
N ALA A 35 10.71 -8.11 -2.21
CA ALA A 35 9.57 -8.91 -2.68
C ALA A 35 8.22 -8.20 -2.53
N LEU A 36 8.05 -7.36 -1.50
CA LEU A 36 6.83 -6.56 -1.33
C LEU A 36 6.72 -5.49 -2.42
N ILE A 37 7.83 -4.89 -2.81
CA ILE A 37 7.88 -3.92 -3.91
C ILE A 37 7.51 -4.63 -5.22
N GLU A 38 8.13 -5.78 -5.51
CA GLU A 38 7.90 -6.57 -6.73
C GLU A 38 6.43 -6.99 -6.91
N GLN A 39 5.73 -7.30 -5.81
CA GLN A 39 4.30 -7.64 -5.85
C GLN A 39 3.43 -6.53 -6.46
N HIS A 40 3.82 -5.26 -6.34
CA HIS A 40 3.06 -4.14 -6.90
C HIS A 40 3.15 -4.08 -8.44
N PHE A 41 4.17 -4.71 -9.03
CA PHE A 41 4.37 -4.81 -10.47
C PHE A 41 3.83 -6.11 -11.05
N THR A 42 3.29 -6.99 -10.21
CA THR A 42 2.63 -8.22 -10.65
C THR A 42 1.18 -7.93 -10.96
N ALA A 43 0.73 -8.25 -12.17
CA ALA A 43 -0.65 -8.07 -12.57
C ALA A 43 -1.57 -8.84 -11.60
N PRO A 44 -2.55 -8.16 -10.96
CA PRO A 44 -3.44 -8.82 -10.00
C PRO A 44 -4.45 -9.77 -10.65
N TRP A 45 -4.61 -9.69 -11.98
CA TRP A 45 -5.44 -10.55 -12.80
C TRP A 45 -4.71 -10.86 -14.11
N PRO A 46 -4.90 -12.05 -14.71
CA PRO A 46 -4.30 -12.40 -16.00
C PRO A 46 -4.72 -11.45 -17.13
N GLU A 47 -5.95 -10.97 -17.08
CA GLU A 47 -6.51 -9.99 -18.02
C GLU A 47 -7.01 -8.79 -17.21
N ASN A 48 -6.81 -7.58 -17.74
CA ASN A 48 -7.28 -6.37 -17.08
C ASN A 48 -8.82 -6.39 -17.03
N PRO A 49 -9.46 -6.25 -15.84
CA PRO A 49 -10.92 -6.23 -15.73
C PRO A 49 -11.61 -5.05 -16.43
N LEU A 50 -10.83 -4.10 -16.95
CA LEU A 50 -11.29 -2.96 -17.75
C LEU A 50 -10.71 -3.03 -19.18
N HIS A 51 -10.35 -4.22 -19.68
CA HIS A 51 -9.71 -4.39 -21.00
C HIS A 51 -10.65 -4.04 -22.17
N ASP A 52 -11.95 -4.13 -21.97
CA ASP A 52 -13.01 -3.95 -22.96
C ASP A 52 -13.80 -2.64 -22.81
N LEU A 53 -13.33 -1.73 -21.96
CA LEU A 53 -13.91 -0.39 -21.74
C LEU A 53 -13.29 0.70 -22.61
#